data_AF-A0A7K9CWK1-F1
#
_entry.id   AF-A0A7K9CWK1-F1
#
_cell.length_a   1.000
_cell.length_b   1.000
_cell.length_c   1.000
_cell.angle_alpha   90.00
_cell.angle_beta   90.00
_cell.angle_gamma   90.00
#
_symmetry.space_group_name_H-M   'P 1'
#
loop_
_entity.id
_entity.type
_entity.pdbx_description
1 polymer ?
#
loop_
_entity_poly.entity_id
_entity_poly.type
_entity_poly.pdbx_seq_one_letter_code
_entity_poly.pdbx_strand_id
1 'polypeptide(L)'
;CCYKKMEDLGLELSFPETNSSLILVRRVPLCFIEREASELRRKRQPITKSIVELVQTTGGGARGTLPLTFLKVLASQACHGAIKFNEPLTLEDSCRLIEALSSCQLPFQCAHGRPSMMPLADTDHLQQEKQPKPNLARLRKMARAWHLFGK
;
A
#
# COMPACT_ATOMS: atom_id res chain seq x y z
N CYS A 1 8.94 25.78 -3.49
CA CYS A 1 9.06 24.38 -3.97
C CYS A 1 8.21 23.37 -3.17
N CYS A 2 7.81 23.65 -1.93
CA CYS A 2 7.00 22.72 -1.11
C CYS A 2 5.49 22.71 -1.48
N TYR A 3 4.91 23.84 -1.91
CA TYR A 3 3.47 23.96 -2.17
C TYR A 3 2.95 23.05 -3.28
N LYS A 4 3.65 22.93 -4.41
CA LYS A 4 3.22 22.05 -5.51
C LYS A 4 3.06 20.58 -5.06
N LYS A 5 3.97 20.09 -4.20
CA LYS A 5 3.88 18.74 -3.63
C LYS A 5 2.67 18.56 -2.70
N MET A 6 2.16 19.63 -2.10
CA MET A 6 0.98 19.57 -1.24
C MET A 6 -0.30 19.53 -2.07
N GLU A 7 -0.34 20.30 -3.17
CA GLU A 7 -1.45 20.25 -4.14
C GLU A 7 -1.58 18.85 -4.76
N ASP A 8 -0.47 18.19 -5.10
CA ASP A 8 -0.44 16.81 -5.59
C ASP A 8 -1.02 15.80 -4.58
N LEU A 9 -0.99 16.14 -3.29
CA LEU A 9 -1.55 15.34 -2.21
C LEU A 9 -2.98 15.79 -1.82
N GLY A 10 -3.58 16.69 -2.60
CA GLY A 10 -4.91 17.23 -2.35
C GLY A 10 -4.99 18.22 -1.18
N LEU A 11 -3.87 18.81 -0.77
CA LEU A 11 -3.76 19.80 0.31
C LEU A 11 -3.52 21.20 -0.27
N GLU A 12 -4.53 22.06 -0.14
CA GLU A 12 -4.47 23.44 -0.61
C GLU A 12 -4.45 24.38 0.61
N LEU A 13 -3.40 25.19 0.72
CA LEU A 13 -3.18 26.14 1.82
C LEU A 13 -3.14 27.58 1.30
N SER A 14 -3.78 28.50 2.00
CA SER A 14 -3.77 29.94 1.69
C SER A 14 -3.40 30.76 2.92
N PHE A 15 -2.74 31.89 2.70
CA PHE A 15 -2.14 32.74 3.73
C PHE A 15 -2.74 34.15 3.57
N PRO A 16 -3.58 34.61 4.50
CA PRO A 16 -4.21 35.92 4.40
C PRO A 16 -3.19 37.06 4.48
N GLU A 17 -3.31 38.05 3.60
CA GLU A 17 -2.45 39.25 3.56
C GLU A 17 -2.57 40.10 4.82
N THR A 18 -3.71 40.03 5.51
CA THR A 18 -4.03 40.84 6.69
C THR A 18 -3.47 40.28 8.00
N ASN A 19 -3.00 39.03 8.03
CA ASN A 19 -2.50 38.42 9.26
C ASN A 19 -1.52 37.28 8.97
N SER A 20 -0.21 37.57 9.10
CA SER A 20 0.88 36.63 8.82
C SER A 20 0.93 35.40 9.74
N SER A 21 0.12 35.38 10.81
CA SER A 21 0.03 34.27 11.77
C SER A 21 -1.13 33.31 11.51
N LEU A 22 -1.94 33.56 10.47
CA LEU A 22 -3.08 32.70 10.12
C LEU A 22 -2.79 31.87 8.88
N ILE A 23 -3.19 30.60 8.93
CA ILE A 23 -3.07 29.65 7.81
C ILE A 23 -4.47 29.10 7.56
N LEU A 24 -4.90 29.13 6.30
CA LEU A 24 -6.24 28.72 5.91
C LEU A 24 -6.17 27.54 4.96
N VAL A 25 -6.64 26.38 5.44
CA VAL A 25 -6.70 25.13 4.68
C VAL A 25 -7.94 25.17 3.79
N ARG A 26 -7.75 25.29 2.48
CA ARG A 26 -8.84 25.37 1.48
C ARG A 26 -9.34 23.99 1.09
N ARG A 27 -8.43 23.03 0.92
CA ARG A 27 -8.75 21.65 0.55
C ARG A 27 -7.85 20.67 1.28
N VAL A 28 -8.41 19.51 1.53
CA VAL A 28 -7.77 18.40 2.25
C VAL A 28 -8.47 17.10 1.84
N PRO A 29 -7.76 15.96 1.69
CA PRO A 29 -8.40 14.69 1.36
C PRO A 29 -9.39 14.25 2.44
N LEU A 30 -10.49 13.62 2.05
CA LEU A 30 -11.59 13.25 2.94
C LEU A 30 -11.15 12.43 4.16
N CYS A 31 -10.21 11.50 3.98
CA CYS A 31 -9.69 10.64 5.06
C CYS A 31 -9.06 11.43 6.22
N PHE A 32 -8.59 12.66 5.98
CA PHE A 32 -8.10 13.54 7.04
C PHE A 32 -9.24 14.14 7.86
N ILE A 33 -10.37 14.50 7.24
CA ILE A 33 -11.55 15.02 7.94
C ILE A 33 -12.14 13.93 8.84
N GLU A 34 -12.28 12.72 8.32
CA GLU A 34 -12.75 11.56 9.09
C GLU A 34 -11.82 11.25 10.27
N ARG A 35 -10.51 11.31 10.03
CA ARG A 35 -9.53 11.10 11.09
C ARG A 35 -9.56 12.21 12.13
N GLU A 36 -9.66 13.48 11.71
CA GLU A 36 -9.73 14.65 12.61
C GLU A 36 -10.92 14.48 13.57
N ALA A 37 -12.10 14.18 13.03
CA ALA A 37 -13.29 13.94 13.82
C ALA A 37 -13.10 12.78 14.82
N SER A 38 -12.40 11.71 14.43
CA SER A 38 -12.11 10.56 15.29
C SER A 38 -11.17 10.91 16.44
N GLU A 39 -10.09 11.67 16.18
CA GLU A 39 -9.15 12.11 17.23
C GLU A 39 -9.81 13.08 18.20
N LEU A 40 -10.62 14.03 17.72
CA LEU A 40 -11.37 14.96 18.56
C LEU A 40 -12.37 14.24 19.47
N ARG A 41 -13.11 13.26 18.95
CA ARG A 41 -14.03 12.42 19.75
C ARG A 41 -13.29 11.66 20.86
N ARG A 42 -12.04 11.27 20.61
CA ARG A 42 -11.16 10.58 21.57
C ARG A 42 -10.38 11.54 22.48
N LYS A 43 -10.63 12.85 22.41
CA LYS A 43 -9.93 13.90 23.16
C LYS A 43 -8.40 13.88 22.95
N ARG A 44 -7.96 13.53 21.73
CA ARG A 44 -6.55 13.54 21.33
C ARG A 44 -6.21 14.82 20.57
N GLN A 45 -4.92 15.01 20.29
CA GLN A 45 -4.45 16.17 19.55
C GLN A 45 -5.01 16.17 18.11
N PRO A 46 -5.45 17.34 17.60
CA PRO A 46 -5.96 17.45 16.26
C PRO A 46 -4.83 17.30 15.21
N ILE A 47 -5.16 16.73 14.06
CA ILE A 47 -4.28 16.58 12.89
C ILE A 47 -3.98 17.95 12.27
N THR A 48 -4.91 18.90 12.40
CA THR A 48 -4.70 20.29 11.96
C THR A 48 -3.47 20.93 12.59
N LYS A 49 -3.10 20.53 13.82
CA LYS A 49 -1.84 20.96 14.45
C LYS A 49 -0.60 20.51 13.65
N SER A 50 -0.61 19.31 13.09
CA SER A 50 0.48 18.83 12.23
C SER A 50 0.59 19.58 10.90
N ILE A 51 -0.49 20.22 10.43
CA ILE A 51 -0.44 21.12 9.26
C ILE A 51 0.32 22.39 9.61
N VAL A 52 0.08 22.95 10.78
CA VAL A 52 0.82 24.12 11.27
C VAL A 52 2.30 23.79 11.43
N GLU A 53 2.62 22.63 12.03
CA GLU A 53 4.01 22.15 12.15
C GLU A 53 4.70 21.98 10.79
N LEU A 54 3.98 21.50 9.76
CA LEU A 54 4.51 21.37 8.40
C LEU A 54 4.94 22.72 7.82
N VAL A 55 4.12 23.76 8.00
CA VAL A 55 4.42 25.10 7.50
C VAL A 55 5.57 25.75 8.28
N GLN A 56 5.64 25.52 9.58
CA GLN A 56 6.73 26.06 10.42
C GLN A 56 8.08 25.38 10.14
N THR A 57 8.10 24.07 9.91
CA THR A 57 9.34 23.31 9.65
C THR A 57 9.89 23.51 8.23
N THR A 58 9.09 24.03 7.31
CA THR A 58 9.51 24.32 5.92
C THR A 58 10.20 25.67 5.75
N GLY A 59 10.26 26.51 6.80
CA GLY A 59 10.98 27.79 6.80
C GLY A 59 12.52 27.69 6.80
N GLY A 60 13.09 26.50 7.01
CA GLY A 60 14.54 26.31 7.09
C GLY A 60 15.00 25.01 6.42
N GLY A 61 15.17 25.00 5.10
CA GLY A 61 15.97 24.01 4.36
C GLY A 61 15.50 22.54 4.36
N ALA A 62 14.54 22.15 5.19
CA ALA A 62 14.00 20.80 5.23
C ALA A 62 13.22 20.52 3.94
N ARG A 63 13.77 19.63 3.10
CA ARG A 63 13.22 19.24 1.80
C ARG A 63 11.86 18.52 1.96
N GLY A 64 10.77 19.26 2.02
CA GLY A 64 9.43 18.83 1.58
C GLY A 64 8.95 17.45 2.04
N THR A 65 9.29 17.04 3.26
CA THR A 65 8.85 15.78 3.84
C THR A 65 7.48 15.97 4.48
N LEU A 66 6.52 15.14 4.12
CA LEU A 66 5.19 15.16 4.72
C LEU A 66 5.28 14.82 6.22
N PRO A 67 4.52 15.47 7.12
CA PRO A 67 4.56 15.15 8.54
C PRO A 67 4.20 13.68 8.79
N LEU A 68 4.78 13.08 9.84
CA LEU A 68 4.51 11.68 10.17
C LEU A 68 3.02 11.41 10.41
N THR A 69 2.29 12.36 10.99
CA THR A 69 0.84 12.25 11.19
C THR A 69 0.13 12.05 9.85
N PHE A 70 0.52 12.82 8.82
CA PHE A 70 -0.06 12.73 7.49
C PHE A 70 0.23 11.40 6.83
N LEU A 71 1.50 10.97 6.87
CA LEU A 71 1.89 9.66 6.37
C LEU A 71 1.12 8.53 7.05
N LYS A 72 0.87 8.62 8.37
CA LYS A 72 0.07 7.64 9.11
C LYS A 72 -1.40 7.61 8.69
N VAL A 73 -2.02 8.76 8.43
CA VAL A 73 -3.41 8.81 7.93
C VAL A 73 -3.49 8.16 6.54
N LEU A 74 -2.58 8.53 5.64
CA LEU A 74 -2.54 7.97 4.28
C LEU A 74 -2.26 6.47 4.30
N ALA A 75 -1.28 6.02 5.10
CA ALA A 75 -0.97 4.60 5.25
C ALA A 75 -2.16 3.81 5.82
N SER A 76 -2.83 4.36 6.84
CA SER A 76 -4.04 3.76 7.42
C SER A 76 -5.16 3.65 6.37
N GLN A 77 -5.35 4.68 5.55
CA GLN A 77 -6.35 4.67 4.49
C GLN A 77 -6.03 3.62 3.40
N ALA A 78 -4.78 3.59 2.95
CA ALA A 78 -4.31 2.61 1.97
C ALA A 78 -4.52 1.16 2.48
N CYS A 79 -4.19 0.89 3.75
CA CYS A 79 -4.44 -0.43 4.34
C CYS A 79 -5.91 -0.75 4.52
N HIS A 80 -6.77 0.24 4.78
CA HIS A 80 -8.20 0.01 4.95
C HIS A 80 -8.87 -0.39 3.65
N GLY A 81 -8.54 0.26 2.52
CA GLY A 81 -9.08 -0.06 1.19
C GLY A 81 -8.36 -1.19 0.43
N ALA A 82 -7.25 -1.72 0.93
CA ALA A 82 -6.49 -2.78 0.26
C ALA A 82 -7.25 -4.12 0.20
N ILE A 83 -6.91 -4.96 -0.79
CA ILE A 83 -7.34 -6.36 -0.85
C ILE A 83 -6.91 -7.09 0.44
N LYS A 84 -7.80 -7.88 1.03
CA LYS A 84 -7.58 -8.60 2.30
C LYS A 84 -7.18 -10.05 2.08
N PHE A 85 -6.61 -10.64 3.13
CA PHE A 85 -6.39 -12.08 3.17
C PHE A 85 -7.71 -12.82 2.98
N ASN A 86 -7.67 -13.89 2.19
CA ASN A 86 -8.81 -14.73 1.83
C ASN A 86 -9.89 -14.03 0.98
N GLU A 87 -9.65 -12.82 0.47
CA GLU A 87 -10.48 -12.28 -0.61
C GLU A 87 -10.14 -13.01 -1.91
N PRO A 88 -11.15 -13.58 -2.62
CA PRO A 88 -10.90 -14.23 -3.89
C PRO A 88 -10.49 -13.20 -4.93
N LEU A 89 -9.40 -13.47 -5.64
CA LEU A 89 -8.93 -12.66 -6.76
C LEU A 89 -9.04 -13.45 -8.05
N THR A 90 -9.59 -12.83 -9.08
CA THR A 90 -9.51 -13.39 -10.43
C THR A 90 -8.10 -13.24 -10.98
N LEU A 91 -7.79 -13.97 -12.05
CA LEU A 91 -6.52 -13.81 -12.76
C LEU A 91 -6.36 -12.37 -13.28
N GLU A 92 -7.44 -11.78 -13.79
CA GLU A 92 -7.44 -10.41 -14.31
C GLU A 92 -7.14 -9.39 -13.20
N ASP A 93 -7.77 -9.52 -12.03
CA ASP A 93 -7.50 -8.63 -10.89
C ASP A 93 -6.06 -8.77 -10.41
N SER A 94 -5.54 -10.00 -10.40
CA SER A 94 -4.15 -10.29 -10.04
C SER A 94 -3.18 -9.60 -11.00
N CYS A 95 -3.42 -9.69 -12.31
CA CYS A 95 -2.61 -9.01 -13.32
C CYS A 95 -2.64 -7.48 -13.14
N ARG A 96 -3.84 -6.90 -12.97
CA ARG A 96 -4.02 -5.45 -12.75
C ARG A 96 -3.31 -4.98 -11.48
N LEU A 97 -3.35 -5.79 -10.41
CA LEU A 97 -2.64 -5.48 -9.16
C LEU A 97 -1.13 -5.41 -9.38
N ILE A 98 -0.54 -6.38 -10.09
CA ILE A 98 0.89 -6.39 -10.38
C ILE A 98 1.29 -5.22 -11.29
N GLU A 99 0.47 -4.90 -12.30
CA GLU A 99 0.70 -3.74 -13.17
C GLU A 99 0.65 -2.42 -12.38
N ALA A 100 -0.36 -2.24 -11.53
CA ALA A 100 -0.47 -1.06 -10.67
C ALA A 100 0.73 -0.95 -9.71
N LEU A 101 1.15 -2.06 -9.09
CA LEU A 101 2.35 -2.08 -8.26
C LEU A 101 3.59 -1.66 -9.07
N SER A 102 3.75 -2.13 -10.30
CA SER A 102 4.91 -1.81 -11.15
C SER A 102 5.06 -0.31 -11.46
N SER A 103 3.95 0.45 -11.44
CA SER A 103 3.94 1.90 -11.63
C SER A 103 4.33 2.70 -10.37
N CYS A 104 4.42 2.03 -9.21
CA CYS A 104 4.75 2.68 -7.95
C CYS A 104 6.26 2.91 -7.81
N GLN A 105 6.66 3.97 -7.10
CA GLN A 105 8.08 4.27 -6.84
C GLN A 105 8.77 3.24 -5.93
N LEU A 106 8.02 2.61 -5.03
CA LEU A 106 8.51 1.62 -4.07
C LEU A 106 7.61 0.37 -4.10
N PRO A 107 7.64 -0.43 -5.19
CA PRO A 107 6.69 -1.52 -5.41
C PRO A 107 6.88 -2.70 -4.45
N PHE A 108 8.07 -2.81 -3.83
CA PHE A 108 8.48 -3.92 -2.96
C PHE A 108 8.18 -3.67 -1.47
N GLN A 109 7.65 -2.50 -1.11
CA GLN A 109 7.41 -2.10 0.27
C GLN A 109 6.03 -1.47 0.42
N CYS A 110 5.23 -1.96 1.38
CA CYS A 110 3.93 -1.35 1.66
C CYS A 110 4.08 -0.02 2.43
N ALA A 111 3.00 0.75 2.55
CA ALA A 111 2.99 2.03 3.27
C ALA A 111 3.39 1.93 4.76
N HIS A 112 3.42 0.73 5.34
CA HIS A 112 3.85 0.45 6.71
C HIS A 112 5.25 -0.16 6.81
N GLY A 113 5.96 -0.31 5.68
CA GLY A 113 7.32 -0.82 5.64
C GLY A 113 7.46 -2.34 5.48
N ARG A 114 6.37 -3.10 5.39
CA ARG A 114 6.43 -4.56 5.18
C ARG A 114 6.80 -4.87 3.72
N PRO A 115 7.54 -5.95 3.44
CA PRO A 115 7.75 -6.40 2.07
C PRO A 115 6.41 -6.78 1.43
N SER A 116 6.17 -6.34 0.20
CA SER A 116 4.95 -6.65 -0.58
C SER A 116 5.12 -7.91 -1.44
N MET A 117 6.34 -8.24 -1.82
CA MET A 117 6.67 -9.44 -2.59
C MET A 117 8.07 -9.93 -2.25
N MET A 118 8.30 -11.23 -2.42
CA MET A 118 9.57 -11.91 -2.15
C MET A 118 9.84 -12.92 -3.26
N PRO A 119 11.07 -13.00 -3.81
CA PRO A 119 11.43 -14.08 -4.73
C PRO A 119 11.31 -15.43 -4.02
N LEU A 120 10.68 -16.41 -4.68
CA LEU A 120 10.50 -17.75 -4.12
C LEU A 120 11.64 -18.70 -4.49
N ALA A 121 12.13 -18.60 -5.73
CA ALA A 121 13.19 -19.44 -6.25
C ALA A 121 13.90 -18.74 -7.41
N ASP A 122 15.15 -19.11 -7.60
CA ASP A 122 15.91 -18.80 -8.82
C ASP A 122 15.77 -19.98 -9.79
N THR A 123 15.12 -19.74 -10.92
CA THR A 123 14.87 -20.77 -11.93
C THR A 123 16.12 -21.20 -12.70
N ASP A 124 17.17 -20.37 -12.73
CA ASP A 124 18.39 -20.66 -13.48
C ASP A 124 19.23 -21.73 -12.79
N HIS A 125 19.02 -21.91 -11.49
CA HIS A 125 19.68 -22.91 -10.65
C HIS A 125 18.78 -24.08 -10.28
N LEU A 126 17.55 -24.14 -10.80
CA LEU A 126 16.71 -25.33 -10.68
C LEU A 126 17.32 -26.43 -11.55
N GLN A 127 18.09 -27.33 -10.92
CA GLN A 127 18.49 -28.57 -11.55
C GLN A 127 17.21 -29.27 -12.02
N GLN A 128 17.11 -29.53 -13.32
CA GLN A 128 16.09 -30.44 -13.84
C GLN A 128 16.35 -31.80 -13.20
N GLU A 129 15.70 -32.07 -12.07
CA GLU A 129 15.60 -33.43 -11.59
C GLU A 129 14.95 -34.22 -12.71
N LYS A 130 15.75 -35.04 -13.39
CA LYS A 130 15.25 -36.09 -14.27
C LYS A 130 14.55 -37.11 -13.37
N GLN A 131 13.37 -36.76 -12.89
CA GLN A 131 12.47 -37.70 -12.25
C GLN A 131 12.35 -38.89 -13.21
N PRO A 132 12.67 -40.12 -12.76
CA PRO A 132 12.60 -41.27 -13.64
C PRO A 132 11.19 -41.33 -14.22
N LYS A 133 11.09 -41.38 -15.56
CA LYS A 133 9.79 -41.39 -16.24
C LYS A 133 8.92 -42.46 -15.59
N PRO A 134 7.74 -42.09 -15.05
CA PRO A 134 6.91 -43.06 -14.36
C PRO A 134 6.54 -44.19 -15.33
N ASN A 135 6.55 -45.43 -14.85
CA ASN A 135 6.18 -46.57 -15.67
C ASN A 135 4.66 -46.52 -15.94
N LEU A 136 4.28 -45.87 -17.05
CA LEU A 136 2.89 -45.64 -17.43
C LEU A 136 2.11 -46.95 -17.62
N ALA A 137 2.77 -48.02 -18.06
CA ALA A 137 2.13 -49.33 -18.20
C ALA A 137 1.73 -49.90 -16.82
N ARG A 138 2.62 -49.81 -15.83
CA ARG A 138 2.36 -50.22 -14.45
C ARG A 138 1.26 -49.36 -13.81
N LEU A 139 1.32 -48.04 -13.96
CA LEU A 139 0.30 -47.12 -13.43
C LEU A 139 -1.08 -47.39 -14.04
N ARG A 140 -1.17 -47.61 -15.36
CA ARG A 140 -2.42 -47.99 -16.04
C ARG A 140 -2.96 -49.34 -15.58
N LYS A 141 -2.09 -50.31 -15.28
CA LYS A 141 -2.49 -51.60 -14.72
C LYS A 141 -3.04 -51.43 -13.30
N MET A 142 -2.38 -50.64 -12.46
CA MET A 142 -2.83 -50.32 -11.11
C MET A 142 -4.16 -49.57 -11.10
N ALA A 143 -4.34 -48.56 -11.96
CA ALA A 143 -5.59 -47.81 -12.07
C ALA A 143 -6.77 -48.69 -12.51
N ARG A 144 -6.53 -49.64 -13.44
CA ARG A 144 -7.53 -50.63 -13.85
C ARG A 144 -7.86 -51.62 -12.74
N ALA A 145 -6.84 -52.12 -12.03
CA ALA A 145 -7.04 -52.98 -10.88
C ALA A 145 -7.82 -52.27 -9.76
N TRP A 146 -7.51 -51.00 -9.49
CA TRP A 146 -8.26 -50.17 -8.55
C TRP A 146 -9.73 -49.99 -8.97
N HIS A 147 -10.02 -49.76 -10.25
CA HIS A 147 -11.41 -49.69 -10.74
C HIS A 147 -12.17 -51.01 -10.59
N LEU A 148 -11.49 -52.13 -10.76
CA LEU A 148 -12.12 -53.46 -10.73
C LEU A 148 -12.24 -54.04 -9.32
N PHE A 149 -11.31 -53.71 -8.43
CA PHE A 149 -11.14 -54.37 -7.13
C PHE A 149 -10.96 -53.42 -5.94
N GLY A 150 -10.95 -52.10 -6.17
CA GLY A 150 -10.82 -51.09 -5.11
C GLY A 150 -12.15 -50.83 -4.40
N LYS A 151 -12.57 -51.81 -3.60
CA LYS A 151 -13.48 -51.62 -2.47
C LYS A 151 -12.74 -51.98 -1.19
#